data_AF-A0A015LZ78-F1
#
_entry.id   AF-A0A015LZ78-F1
#
_cell.length_a   1.000
_cell.length_b   1.000
_cell.length_c   1.000
_cell.angle_alpha   90.00
_cell.angle_beta   90.00
_cell.angle_gamma   90.00
#
_symmetry.space_group_name_H-M   'P 1'
#
loop_
_entity.id
_entity.type
_entity.pdbx_description
1 polymer ?
#
loop_
_entity_poly.entity_id
_entity_poly.type
_entity_poly.pdbx_seq_one_letter_code
_entity_poly.pdbx_strand_id
1 'polypeptide(L)'
;MIALPSQKVLSGRILKDATDEVSTKLLDNAKNDLSGVTLAFNGWKNMAQQHIFGEMIIWKAINCGGNRGTANEIIRITQQLFAELNQENIRVNGLITDSSSENASARCETTSITLS
;
A
#
# COMPACT_ATOMS: atom_id res chain seq x y z
N MET A 1 -2.84 5.62 -42.88
CA MET A 1 -3.98 5.28 -42.00
C MET A 1 -3.45 5.19 -40.58
N ILE A 2 -3.88 6.06 -39.65
CA ILE A 2 -3.41 6.03 -38.26
C ILE A 2 -4.35 5.13 -37.47
N ALA A 3 -3.83 4.04 -36.90
CA ALA A 3 -4.60 3.17 -36.02
C ALA A 3 -4.74 3.82 -34.65
N LEU A 4 -5.97 4.09 -34.21
CA LEU A 4 -6.23 4.59 -32.87
C LEU A 4 -6.21 3.45 -31.85
N PRO A 5 -5.64 3.66 -30.65
CA PRO A 5 -5.68 2.68 -29.58
C PRO A 5 -7.11 2.48 -29.09
N SER A 6 -7.41 1.28 -28.59
CA SER A 6 -8.71 1.01 -27.97
C SER A 6 -8.90 1.83 -26.70
N GLN A 7 -10.16 2.07 -26.32
CA GLN A 7 -10.51 2.77 -25.08
C GLN A 7 -9.83 2.15 -23.85
N LYS A 8 -9.75 0.81 -23.78
CA LYS A 8 -9.10 0.10 -22.68
C LYS A 8 -7.60 0.43 -22.59
N VAL A 9 -6.92 0.48 -23.72
CA VAL A 9 -5.49 0.83 -23.78
C VAL A 9 -5.29 2.29 -23.40
N LEU A 10 -6.12 3.19 -23.91
CA LEU A 10 -6.02 4.62 -23.60
C LEU A 10 -6.29 4.89 -22.12
N SER A 11 -7.35 4.30 -21.56
CA SER A 11 -7.71 4.44 -20.14
C SER A 11 -6.62 3.87 -19.23
N GLY A 12 -6.03 2.72 -19.61
CA GLY A 12 -4.92 2.13 -18.86
C GLY A 12 -3.66 3.00 -18.86
N ARG A 13 -3.36 3.68 -19.98
CA ARG A 13 -2.24 4.64 -20.06
C ARG A 13 -2.50 5.86 -19.17
N ILE A 14 -3.66 6.49 -19.29
CA ILE A 14 -4.04 7.66 -18.47
C ILE A 14 -3.98 7.32 -16.98
N LEU A 15 -4.56 6.18 -16.59
CA LEU A 15 -4.53 5.74 -15.20
C LEU A 15 -3.10 5.49 -14.71
N LYS A 16 -2.25 4.88 -15.53
CA LYS A 16 -0.85 4.64 -15.18
C LYS A 16 -0.10 5.95 -15.01
N ASP A 17 -0.19 6.87 -15.98
CA ASP A 17 0.52 8.14 -15.94
C ASP A 17 0.11 8.98 -14.71
N ALA A 18 -1.19 9.04 -14.42
CA ALA A 18 -1.69 9.71 -13.22
C ALA A 18 -1.21 9.03 -11.93
N THR A 19 -1.17 7.70 -11.89
CA THR A 19 -0.70 6.94 -10.73
C THR A 19 0.80 7.15 -10.51
N ASP A 20 1.61 7.15 -11.57
CA ASP A 20 3.05 7.33 -11.52
C ASP A 20 3.40 8.77 -11.05
N GLU A 21 2.67 9.78 -11.53
CA GLU A 21 2.83 11.17 -11.11
C GLU A 21 2.52 11.33 -9.61
N VAL A 22 1.37 10.82 -9.16
CA VAL A 22 0.96 10.89 -7.76
C VAL A 22 1.94 10.12 -6.87
N SER A 23 2.33 8.91 -7.28
CA SER A 23 3.26 8.07 -6.50
C SER A 23 4.62 8.76 -6.33
N THR A 24 5.12 9.41 -7.39
CA THR A 24 6.39 10.14 -7.36
C THR A 24 6.32 11.33 -6.40
N LYS A 25 5.24 12.12 -6.45
CA LYS A 25 5.02 13.25 -5.52
C LYS A 25 4.92 12.80 -4.07
N LEU A 26 4.19 11.71 -3.82
CA LEU A 26 4.05 11.17 -2.47
C LEU A 26 5.37 10.60 -1.94
N LEU A 27 6.18 9.98 -2.79
CA LEU A 27 7.52 9.50 -2.42
C LEU A 27 8.46 10.66 -2.07
N ASP A 28 8.46 11.73 -2.87
CA ASP A 28 9.25 12.93 -2.59
C ASP A 28 8.84 13.58 -1.27
N ASN A 29 7.52 13.72 -1.03
CA ASN A 29 7.01 14.20 0.26
C ASN A 29 7.47 13.31 1.43
N ALA A 30 7.41 11.99 1.27
CA ALA A 30 7.82 11.04 2.30
C ALA A 30 9.33 11.12 2.62
N LYS A 31 10.18 11.35 1.60
CA LYS A 31 11.63 11.54 1.79
C LYS A 31 11.98 12.84 2.49
N ASN A 32 11.20 13.90 2.23
CA ASN A 32 11.41 15.21 2.81
C ASN A 32 10.73 15.38 4.19
N ASP A 33 9.93 14.40 4.64
CA ASP A 33 9.30 14.43 5.95
C ASP A 33 10.29 14.04 7.07
N LEU A 34 10.72 15.04 7.83
CA LEU A 34 11.61 14.87 8.99
C LEU A 34 10.98 14.04 10.11
N SER A 35 9.65 14.06 10.22
CA SER A 35 8.93 13.26 11.20
C SER A 35 8.97 11.80 10.81
N GLY A 36 8.95 11.49 9.52
CA GLY A 36 8.80 10.13 8.99
C GLY A 36 7.34 9.75 8.75
N VAL A 37 7.12 8.65 8.04
CA VAL A 37 5.79 8.22 7.60
C VAL A 37 5.15 7.23 8.56
N THR A 38 3.81 7.23 8.62
CA THR A 38 3.03 6.20 9.30
C THR A 38 2.32 5.33 8.27
N LEU A 39 2.46 4.02 8.40
CA LEU A 39 1.78 3.06 7.54
C LEU A 39 0.42 2.70 8.12
N ALA A 40 -0.64 2.89 7.35
CA ALA A 40 -1.99 2.50 7.73
C ALA A 40 -2.48 1.35 6.83
N PHE A 41 -2.73 0.18 7.42
CA PHE A 41 -3.36 -0.95 6.76
C PHE A 41 -4.84 -0.99 7.14
N ASN A 42 -5.67 -0.86 6.12
CA ASN A 42 -7.10 -1.07 6.25
C ASN A 42 -7.47 -2.29 5.40
N GLY A 43 -8.00 -3.32 6.03
CA GLY A 43 -8.40 -4.60 5.43
C GLY A 43 -9.69 -4.45 4.64
N TRP A 44 -9.71 -3.58 3.62
CA TRP A 44 -10.92 -3.37 2.83
C TRP A 44 -11.13 -4.54 1.88
N LYS A 45 -12.08 -5.41 2.22
CA LYS A 45 -12.57 -6.44 1.32
C LYS A 45 -13.56 -5.80 0.35
N ASN A 46 -13.10 -5.54 -0.88
CA ASN A 46 -14.00 -5.07 -1.93
C ASN A 46 -14.94 -6.21 -2.35
N MET A 47 -16.09 -6.33 -1.68
CA MET A 47 -17.09 -7.36 -1.96
C MET A 47 -17.93 -7.07 -3.22
N ALA A 48 -17.76 -5.92 -3.88
CA ALA A 48 -18.66 -5.46 -4.94
C ALA A 48 -17.99 -4.82 -6.18
N GLN A 49 -16.66 -4.97 -6.38
CA GLN A 49 -15.93 -4.28 -7.47
C GLN A 49 -16.20 -2.76 -7.53
N GLN A 50 -16.43 -2.11 -6.38
CA GLN A 50 -16.74 -0.69 -6.37
C GLN A 50 -15.47 0.17 -6.42
N HIS A 51 -15.57 1.32 -7.09
CA HIS A 51 -14.55 2.36 -7.12
C HIS A 51 -14.35 2.90 -5.71
N ILE A 52 -13.14 2.75 -5.19
CA ILE A 52 -12.75 3.24 -3.88
C ILE A 52 -12.44 4.73 -4.04
N PHE A 53 -13.25 5.57 -3.38
CA PHE A 53 -12.96 6.99 -3.19
C PHE A 53 -12.72 7.20 -1.70
N GLY A 54 -11.51 7.61 -1.34
CA GLY A 54 -11.14 7.90 0.03
C GLY A 54 -10.08 8.99 0.02
N GLU A 55 -10.39 10.10 0.67
CA GLU A 55 -9.46 11.20 0.96
C GLU A 55 -8.53 10.77 2.11
N MET A 56 -7.74 9.73 1.84
CA MET A 56 -6.67 9.22 2.69
C MET A 56 -5.41 9.28 1.82
N ILE A 57 -4.33 9.87 2.33
CA ILE A 57 -3.04 9.90 1.61
C ILE A 57 -2.50 8.47 1.59
N ILE A 58 -2.92 7.70 0.60
CA ILE A 58 -2.45 6.35 0.33
C ILE A 58 -1.17 6.50 -0.50
N TRP A 59 -0.01 6.39 0.14
CA TRP A 59 1.27 6.36 -0.58
C TRP A 59 1.35 5.15 -1.53
N LYS A 60 0.70 4.03 -1.18
CA LYS A 60 0.69 2.82 -2.02
C LYS A 60 -0.54 1.95 -1.75
N ALA A 61 -1.31 1.67 -2.81
CA ALA A 61 -2.34 0.64 -2.79
C ALA A 61 -1.79 -0.63 -3.43
N ILE A 62 -1.45 -1.62 -2.62
CA ILE A 62 -1.08 -2.94 -3.12
C ILE A 62 -2.39 -3.69 -3.41
N ASN A 63 -2.44 -4.53 -4.45
CA ASN A 63 -3.45 -5.59 -4.62
C ASN A 63 -2.78 -6.91 -4.23
N CYS A 64 -3.36 -7.69 -3.32
CA CYS A 64 -2.76 -8.94 -2.83
C CYS A 64 -3.59 -10.18 -3.20
N GLY A 65 -4.50 -10.06 -4.17
CA GLY A 65 -5.35 -11.17 -4.59
C GLY A 65 -6.30 -11.63 -3.48
N GLY A 66 -7.22 -12.54 -3.81
CA GLY A 66 -8.23 -13.02 -2.87
C GLY A 66 -7.71 -13.77 -1.63
N ASN A 67 -6.39 -13.96 -1.50
CA ASN A 67 -5.76 -14.71 -0.41
C ASN A 67 -5.58 -13.90 0.88
N ARG A 68 -5.78 -12.57 0.80
CA ARG A 68 -5.65 -11.49 1.82
C ARG A 68 -6.17 -11.72 3.25
N GLY A 69 -6.71 -12.88 3.57
CA GLY A 69 -7.27 -13.19 4.87
C GLY A 69 -6.33 -13.89 5.84
N THR A 70 -5.01 -13.96 5.60
CA THR A 70 -4.10 -14.63 6.55
C THR A 70 -3.06 -13.69 7.13
N ALA A 71 -2.77 -13.89 8.43
CA ALA A 71 -1.77 -13.12 9.17
C ALA A 71 -0.38 -13.16 8.50
N ASN A 72 0.05 -14.35 8.04
CA ASN A 72 1.33 -14.55 7.37
C ASN A 72 1.51 -13.70 6.12
N GLU A 73 0.47 -13.54 5.31
CA GLU A 73 0.55 -12.70 4.11
C GLU A 73 0.65 -11.23 4.48
N ILE A 74 -0.12 -10.78 5.48
CA ILE A 74 -0.06 -9.40 5.99
C ILE A 74 1.36 -9.11 6.50
N ILE A 75 1.96 -10.02 7.27
CA ILE A 75 3.34 -9.91 7.74
C ILE A 75 4.31 -9.79 6.56
N ARG A 76 4.21 -10.68 5.57
CA ARG A 76 5.10 -10.68 4.40
C ARG A 76 5.03 -9.37 3.62
N ILE A 77 3.83 -8.86 3.35
CA ILE A 77 3.62 -7.59 2.64
C ILE A 77 4.16 -6.42 3.45
N THR A 78 3.93 -6.45 4.76
CA THR A 78 4.43 -5.43 5.67
C THR A 78 5.96 -5.40 5.67
N GLN A 79 6.62 -6.55 5.80
CA GLN A 79 8.08 -6.66 5.73
C GLN A 79 8.63 -6.16 4.39
N GLN A 80 7.98 -6.49 3.27
CA GLN A 80 8.37 -5.99 1.96
C GLN A 80 8.29 -4.46 1.88
N LEU A 81 7.20 -3.87 2.40
CA LEU A 81 7.04 -2.42 2.44
C LEU A 81 8.10 -1.73 3.32
N PHE A 82 8.41 -2.31 4.48
CA PHE A 82 9.50 -1.81 5.32
C PHE A 82 10.86 -1.86 4.59
N ALA A 83 11.15 -2.93 3.87
CA ALA A 83 12.38 -3.05 3.09
C ALA A 83 12.47 -2.00 1.97
N GLU A 84 11.39 -1.77 1.24
CA GLU A 84 11.30 -0.74 0.20
C GLU A 84 11.51 0.67 0.79
N LEU A 85 10.84 1.00 1.90
CA LEU A 85 10.99 2.31 2.56
C LEU A 85 12.40 2.52 3.11
N ASN A 86 13.01 1.47 3.65
CA ASN A 86 14.38 1.52 4.13
C ASN A 86 15.40 1.73 2.99
N GLN A 87 15.18 1.11 1.82
CA GLN A 87 15.99 1.36 0.61
C GLN A 87 15.89 2.82 0.16
N GLU A 88 14.73 3.43 0.30
CA GLU A 88 14.49 4.84 -0.02
C GLU A 88 14.92 5.82 1.09
N ASN A 89 15.51 5.32 2.18
CA ASN A 89 15.92 6.06 3.38
C ASN A 89 14.77 6.84 4.04
N ILE A 90 13.56 6.28 3.99
CA ILE A 90 12.36 6.86 4.60
C ILE A 90 12.17 6.26 5.98
N ARG A 91 12.12 7.12 7.00
CA ARG A 91 11.84 6.71 8.38
C ARG A 91 10.36 6.32 8.52
N VAL A 92 10.10 5.15 9.10
CA VAL A 92 8.75 4.71 9.48
C VAL A 92 8.55 4.90 10.98
N ASN A 93 7.50 5.62 11.37
CA ASN A 93 7.19 5.91 12.77
C ASN A 93 6.28 4.89 13.43
N GLY A 94 5.47 4.21 12.62
CA GLY A 94 4.48 3.31 13.15
C GLY A 94 3.70 2.60 12.07
N LEU A 95 3.07 1.52 12.51
CA LEU A 95 2.17 0.70 11.75
C LEU A 95 0.81 0.73 12.46
N ILE A 96 -0.20 1.25 11.78
CA ILE A 96 -1.60 1.27 12.24
C ILE A 96 -2.35 0.23 11.42
N THR A 97 -2.99 -0.71 12.09
CA THR A 97 -3.90 -1.67 11.45
C THR A 97 -5.29 -1.51 12.02
N ASP A 98 -6.31 -1.87 11.24
CA ASP A 98 -7.65 -2.06 11.80
C ASP A 98 -7.69 -3.25 12.80
N SER A 99 -8.85 -3.48 13.40
CA SER A 99 -9.07 -4.52 14.39
C SER A 99 -9.44 -5.89 13.81
N SER A 100 -9.21 -6.14 12.52
CA SER A 100 -9.49 -7.46 11.94
C SER A 100 -8.67 -8.54 12.66
N SER A 101 -9.22 -9.75 12.76
CA SER A 101 -8.57 -10.88 13.43
C SER A 101 -7.20 -11.19 12.84
N GLU A 102 -7.08 -11.06 11.52
CA GLU A 102 -5.86 -11.33 10.76
C GLU A 102 -4.79 -10.29 11.07
N ASN A 103 -5.18 -9.01 11.10
CA ASN A 103 -4.30 -7.90 11.49
C ASN A 103 -3.88 -8.02 12.96
N ALA A 104 -4.78 -8.41 13.85
CA ALA A 104 -4.47 -8.65 15.26
C ALA A 104 -3.45 -9.80 15.43
N SER A 105 -3.64 -10.92 14.73
CA SER A 105 -2.69 -12.04 14.72
C SER A 105 -1.34 -11.61 14.16
N ALA A 106 -1.32 -10.90 13.02
CA ALA A 106 -0.11 -10.39 12.39
C ALA A 106 0.68 -9.47 13.33
N ARG A 107 0.00 -8.57 14.06
CA ARG A 107 0.64 -7.70 15.06
C ARG A 107 1.25 -8.50 16.22
N CYS A 108 0.53 -9.51 16.72
CA CYS A 108 1.01 -10.35 17.82
C CYS A 108 2.28 -11.11 17.43
N GLU A 109 2.30 -11.68 16.23
CA GLU A 109 3.45 -12.43 15.70
C GLU A 109 4.64 -11.51 15.38
N THR A 110 4.39 -10.35 14.78
CA THR A 110 5.44 -9.37 14.46
C THR A 110 6.12 -8.82 15.73
N THR A 111 5.35 -8.57 16.78
CA THR A 111 5.89 -8.13 18.08
C THR A 111 6.76 -9.21 18.72
N SER A 112 6.40 -10.49 18.54
CA SER A 112 7.15 -11.62 19.08
C SER A 112 8.51 -11.83 18.39
N ILE A 113 8.61 -11.50 17.09
CA ILE A 113 9.86 -11.62 16.31
C ILE A 113 10.85 -10.47 16.62
N THR A 114 10.36 -9.30 17.04
CA THR A 114 11.21 -8.12 17.28
C THR A 114 11.82 -8.12 18.69
N LEU A 115 11.36 -9.01 19.58
CA LEU A 115 11.77 -9.11 20.98
C LEU A 115 12.57 -10.39 21.32
N SER A 116 12.92 -11.18 20.30
CA SER A 116 13.73 -12.42 20.39
C SER A 116 15.07 -12.24 19.72
#